data_AF-A0AAV0SAZ6-F1
#
_entry.id   AF-A0AAV0SAZ6-F1
#
_cell.length_a   1.000
_cell.length_b   1.000
_cell.length_c   1.000
_cell.angle_alpha   90.00
_cell.angle_beta   90.00
_cell.angle_gamma   90.00
#
_symmetry.space_group_name_H-M   'P 1'
#
loop_
_entity.id
_entity.type
_entity.pdbx_description
1 polymer ?
#
loop_
_entity_poly.entity_id
_entity_poly.type
_entity_poly.pdbx_seq_one_letter_code
_entity_poly.pdbx_strand_id
1 'polypeptide(L)'
;MEPIMTNRIVVAKTHIDGAPKVTDFEVKSQLLAQSAQPAGSVVVRNLYVSIDPYQLNRFKSDCSRQRYSKLTPAIAPGEEIDCYGVGKVVASGDPEYQEGDLGKEKERNAMMEEALIITNRSIVIKTHINGFPKETDFQLKSEALPLNVEPGSGHVIVKNLYLSIDPAQLNRMKSYSTSQSHHSIQAAAAAAIAPGSEIRGHGVGKVVASGDPEFQEGDLVAGELTWGEYCLMKPGVFYFRKLDSMGLPLSCHVGTLAYSGMTAYAGLFEVCKVKKGEKVFVSAAAGSVGHIAGQLAKLHGCYVVGSAGTTEKVELLKGKLGFDDAFNYKEEADLKATLRKHFPHGIDVYFDSVGGEMLEAAVANMNLFGRVAACGAISEYTGSGRKAAPDMVEVIYRRIQIQGFLCPDFLSVHSDFISATCDHLRSEKMVSVEDISTGLESIPLSFVGLFHGSNIGKTIVQIAVE
;
A
#
# COMPACT_ATOMS: atom_id res chain seq x y z
N MET A 1 -56.12 13.31 3.39
CA MET A 1 -55.29 12.39 4.19
C MET A 1 -54.03 13.16 4.53
N GLU A 2 -53.81 13.48 5.80
CA GLU A 2 -52.56 14.10 6.24
C GLU A 2 -51.37 13.15 5.98
N PRO A 3 -50.19 13.68 5.62
CA PRO A 3 -49.02 12.85 5.38
C PRO A 3 -48.58 12.17 6.68
N ILE A 4 -48.64 10.85 6.69
CA ILE A 4 -48.15 10.00 7.78
C ILE A 4 -46.62 10.17 7.85
N MET A 5 -46.09 10.74 8.93
CA MET A 5 -44.64 10.82 9.15
C MET A 5 -44.11 9.49 9.69
N THR A 6 -43.06 8.97 9.05
CA THR A 6 -42.34 7.76 9.48
C THR A 6 -40.98 8.13 10.04
N ASN A 7 -40.72 7.82 11.30
CA ASN A 7 -39.40 7.88 11.91
C ASN A 7 -38.58 6.64 11.54
N ARG A 8 -37.26 6.77 11.41
CA ARG A 8 -36.34 5.64 11.23
C ARG A 8 -35.43 5.56 12.45
N ILE A 9 -35.54 4.47 13.20
CA ILE A 9 -34.76 4.22 14.40
C ILE A 9 -33.68 3.18 14.12
N VAL A 10 -32.51 3.32 14.73
CA VAL A 10 -31.44 2.33 14.68
C VAL A 10 -31.53 1.45 15.92
N VAL A 11 -31.60 0.14 15.73
CA VAL A 11 -31.67 -0.83 16.83
C VAL A 11 -30.56 -1.87 16.69
N ALA A 12 -30.06 -2.36 17.82
CA ALA A 12 -29.11 -3.47 17.84
C ALA A 12 -29.81 -4.77 17.43
N LYS A 13 -29.29 -5.49 16.43
CA LYS A 13 -29.84 -6.78 15.98
C LYS A 13 -29.56 -7.90 16.98
N THR A 14 -28.40 -7.84 17.62
CA THR A 14 -27.89 -8.87 18.53
C THR A 14 -27.24 -8.22 19.74
N HIS A 15 -26.87 -9.03 20.74
CA HIS A 15 -26.03 -8.55 21.82
C HIS A 15 -24.66 -8.17 21.24
N ILE A 16 -24.20 -6.95 21.50
CA ILE A 16 -22.93 -6.43 20.98
C ILE A 16 -21.90 -6.46 22.11
N ASP A 17 -20.95 -7.39 22.01
CA ASP A 17 -19.83 -7.52 22.93
C ASP A 17 -18.54 -7.30 22.12
N GLY A 18 -17.88 -6.15 22.31
CA GLY A 18 -16.77 -5.71 21.45
C GLY A 18 -17.00 -4.39 20.72
N ALA A 19 -16.06 -4.02 19.84
CA ALA A 19 -16.21 -2.87 18.95
C ALA A 19 -17.37 -3.10 17.96
N PRO A 20 -18.40 -2.24 17.95
CA PRO A 20 -19.58 -2.44 17.11
C PRO A 20 -19.23 -2.36 15.62
N LYS A 21 -19.81 -3.25 14.82
CA LYS A 21 -19.76 -3.22 13.36
C LYS A 21 -21.09 -2.73 12.81
N VAL A 22 -21.08 -2.14 11.61
CA VAL A 22 -22.31 -1.69 10.93
C VAL A 22 -23.32 -2.83 10.76
N THR A 23 -22.85 -4.07 10.61
CA THR A 23 -23.68 -5.28 10.48
C THR A 23 -24.52 -5.58 11.71
N ASP A 24 -24.12 -5.09 12.89
CA ASP A 24 -24.73 -5.39 14.18
C ASP A 24 -26.02 -4.59 14.43
N PHE A 25 -26.33 -3.64 13.55
CA PHE A 25 -27.50 -2.77 13.65
C PHE A 25 -28.47 -2.97 12.48
N GLU A 26 -29.76 -2.70 12.74
CA GLU A 26 -30.80 -2.56 11.72
C GLU A 26 -31.54 -1.24 11.87
N VAL A 27 -32.11 -0.77 10.76
CA VAL A 27 -32.95 0.43 10.73
C VAL A 27 -34.41 -0.01 10.67
N LYS A 28 -35.22 0.36 11.67
CA LYS A 28 -36.66 0.11 11.70
C LYS A 28 -37.43 1.40 11.42
N SER A 29 -38.55 1.28 10.70
CA SER A 29 -39.47 2.40 10.50
C SER A 29 -40.58 2.36 11.53
N GLN A 30 -40.80 3.46 12.23
CA GLN A 30 -41.87 3.64 13.22
C GLN A 30 -42.79 4.77 12.78
N LEU A 31 -44.10 4.57 12.91
CA LEU A 31 -45.10 5.60 12.63
C LEU A 31 -45.08 6.65 13.73
N LEU A 32 -44.87 7.92 13.38
CA LEU A 32 -45.08 9.03 14.31
C LEU A 32 -46.56 9.38 14.30
N ALA A 33 -47.25 9.17 15.43
CA ALA A 33 -48.58 9.71 15.62
C ALA A 33 -48.46 11.24 15.69
N GLN A 34 -49.19 11.97 14.85
CA GLN A 34 -49.40 13.40 15.04
C GLN A 34 -50.33 13.58 16.26
N SER A 35 -49.81 13.45 17.47
CA SER A 35 -50.43 14.10 18.61
C SER A 35 -50.07 15.58 18.56
N ALA A 36 -51.03 16.45 18.92
CA ALA A 36 -50.82 17.89 19.02
C ALA A 36 -49.50 18.16 19.77
N GLN A 37 -48.59 18.91 19.14
CA GLN A 37 -47.25 19.17 19.68
C GLN A 37 -47.38 19.76 21.09
N PRO A 38 -46.93 19.07 22.14
CA PRO A 38 -46.95 19.61 23.49
C PRO A 38 -46.18 20.93 23.53
N ALA A 39 -46.62 21.89 24.35
CA ALA A 39 -45.89 23.15 24.55
C ALA A 39 -44.44 22.87 24.97
N GLY A 40 -43.46 23.46 24.27
CA GLY A 40 -42.03 23.22 24.49
C GLY A 40 -41.44 22.00 23.76
N SER A 41 -42.15 21.44 22.76
CA SER A 41 -41.62 20.35 21.92
C SER A 41 -41.19 20.82 20.54
N VAL A 42 -40.14 20.22 20.00
CA VAL A 42 -39.62 20.51 18.65
C VAL A 42 -39.49 19.18 17.89
N VAL A 43 -40.07 19.12 16.69
CA VAL A 43 -39.91 17.98 15.78
C VAL A 43 -38.85 18.33 14.75
N VAL A 44 -37.83 17.49 14.68
CA VAL A 44 -36.63 17.71 13.89
C VAL A 44 -36.49 16.60 12.85
N ARG A 45 -36.28 16.98 11.59
CA ARG A 45 -35.87 16.05 10.54
C ARG A 45 -34.35 15.94 10.54
N ASN A 46 -33.84 14.80 10.98
CA ASN A 46 -32.41 14.52 10.99
C ASN A 46 -31.83 14.54 9.57
N LEU A 47 -30.73 15.27 9.40
CA LEU A 47 -29.91 15.35 8.18
C LEU A 47 -28.65 14.47 8.34
N TYR A 48 -28.05 14.50 9.53
CA TYR A 48 -26.90 13.68 9.92
C TYR A 48 -27.13 13.11 11.31
N VAL A 49 -26.70 11.89 11.55
CA VAL A 49 -26.89 11.18 12.81
C VAL A 49 -25.61 10.40 13.12
N SER A 50 -25.11 10.53 14.34
CA SER A 50 -23.99 9.76 14.90
C SER A 50 -24.43 9.14 16.22
N ILE A 51 -23.90 7.96 16.54
CA ILE A 51 -24.20 7.30 17.81
C ILE A 51 -23.63 8.16 18.95
N ASP A 52 -24.41 8.31 20.02
CA ASP A 52 -23.97 9.02 21.22
C ASP A 52 -22.63 8.44 21.74
N PRO A 53 -21.56 9.25 21.87
CA PRO A 53 -20.29 8.80 22.40
C PRO A 53 -20.36 8.20 23.82
N TYR A 54 -21.36 8.57 24.62
CA TYR A 54 -21.63 7.98 25.94
C TYR A 54 -22.28 6.59 25.82
N GLN A 55 -23.08 6.33 24.79
CA GLN A 55 -23.58 4.99 24.45
C GLN A 55 -22.42 4.07 24.02
N LEU A 56 -21.32 4.62 23.48
CA LEU A 56 -20.14 3.80 23.13
C LEU A 56 -19.54 3.07 24.35
N ASN A 57 -19.71 3.60 25.56
CA ASN A 57 -19.20 2.97 26.78
C ASN A 57 -20.05 1.76 27.23
N ARG A 58 -21.21 1.53 26.62
CA ARG A 58 -22.07 0.36 26.87
C ARG A 58 -21.65 -0.85 26.04
N PHE A 59 -20.77 -0.67 25.05
CA PHE A 59 -20.09 -1.76 24.34
C PHE A 59 -18.86 -2.19 25.15
N LYS A 60 -18.96 -3.31 25.88
CA LYS A 60 -17.94 -3.73 26.85
C LYS A 60 -16.75 -4.43 26.17
N SER A 61 -15.68 -3.72 25.83
CA SER A 61 -14.40 -4.41 25.55
C SER A 61 -13.12 -3.61 25.77
N ASP A 62 -13.15 -2.45 26.45
CA ASP A 62 -11.92 -1.75 26.79
C ASP A 62 -11.62 -1.88 28.29
N CYS A 63 -10.64 -2.74 28.63
CA CYS A 63 -10.15 -2.96 29.99
C CYS A 63 -9.64 -1.68 30.67
N SER A 64 -9.41 -0.58 29.92
CA SER A 64 -8.96 0.71 30.48
C SER A 64 -10.10 1.57 31.08
N ARG A 65 -11.38 1.29 30.77
CA ARG A 65 -12.53 2.13 31.15
C ARG A 65 -13.43 1.54 32.26
N GLN A 66 -12.94 0.56 33.02
CA GLN A 66 -13.74 -0.14 34.04
C GLN A 66 -14.31 0.74 35.17
N ARG A 67 -13.78 1.95 35.42
CA ARG A 67 -14.29 2.83 36.49
C ARG A 67 -15.73 3.31 36.27
N TYR A 68 -16.23 3.33 35.03
CA TYR A 68 -17.61 3.74 34.71
C TYR A 68 -18.55 2.56 34.37
N SER A 69 -18.01 1.37 34.11
CA SER A 69 -18.76 0.18 33.65
C SER A 69 -19.75 -0.44 34.66
N LYS A 70 -19.74 0.02 35.92
CA LYS A 70 -20.64 -0.49 36.97
C LYS A 70 -21.99 0.24 37.03
N LEU A 71 -22.18 1.32 36.26
CA LEU A 71 -23.37 2.19 36.37
C LEU A 71 -24.33 2.10 35.17
N THR A 72 -23.97 1.41 34.09
CA THR A 72 -24.78 1.38 32.86
C THR A 72 -24.83 -0.03 32.26
N PRO A 73 -26.03 -0.62 32.06
CA PRO A 73 -26.18 -1.97 31.49
C PRO A 73 -25.75 -2.01 30.01
N ALA A 74 -25.33 -3.18 29.53
CA ALA A 74 -25.00 -3.40 28.11
C ALA A 74 -26.24 -3.20 27.23
N ILE A 75 -26.03 -2.86 25.95
CA ILE A 75 -27.13 -2.66 25.00
C ILE A 75 -27.80 -4.00 24.68
N ALA A 76 -29.10 -4.10 24.92
CA ALA A 76 -29.86 -5.31 24.67
C ALA A 76 -30.28 -5.43 23.19
N PRO A 77 -30.50 -6.65 22.67
CA PRO A 77 -31.09 -6.84 21.35
C PRO A 77 -32.45 -6.14 21.24
N GLY A 78 -32.64 -5.34 20.19
CA GLY A 78 -33.85 -4.57 19.96
C GLY A 78 -33.93 -3.23 20.73
N GLU A 79 -32.92 -2.89 21.52
CA GLU A 79 -32.81 -1.58 22.17
C GLU A 79 -32.52 -0.48 21.13
N GLU A 80 -33.21 0.65 21.24
CA GLU A 80 -32.98 1.83 20.41
C GLU A 80 -31.66 2.50 20.81
N ILE A 81 -30.85 2.82 19.80
CA ILE A 81 -29.57 3.49 20.01
C ILE A 81 -29.80 4.98 20.02
N ASP A 82 -29.54 5.62 21.16
CA ASP A 82 -29.52 7.08 21.21
C ASP A 82 -28.45 7.61 20.27
N CYS A 83 -28.88 8.49 19.38
CA CYS A 83 -28.00 9.13 18.43
C CYS A 83 -28.12 10.64 18.57
N TYR A 84 -26.99 11.34 18.46
CA TYR A 84 -27.01 12.78 18.25
C TYR A 84 -27.00 13.07 16.77
N GLY A 85 -27.78 14.07 16.37
CA GLY A 85 -27.90 14.43 14.98
C GLY A 85 -28.10 15.91 14.78
N VAL A 86 -27.68 16.36 13.60
CA VAL A 86 -28.08 17.67 13.09
C VAL A 86 -29.36 17.44 12.31
N GLY A 87 -30.40 18.21 12.60
CA GLY A 87 -31.61 18.17 11.83
C GLY A 87 -32.25 19.54 11.69
N LYS A 88 -33.20 19.60 10.76
CA LYS A 88 -33.98 20.79 10.46
C LYS A 88 -35.30 20.72 11.21
N VAL A 89 -35.66 21.77 11.94
CA VAL A 89 -36.96 21.86 12.59
C VAL A 89 -38.04 21.82 11.50
N VAL A 90 -38.94 20.84 11.60
CA VAL A 90 -40.07 20.66 10.67
C VAL A 90 -41.41 21.00 11.30
N ALA A 91 -41.47 21.12 12.64
CA ALA A 91 -42.60 21.68 13.36
C ALA A 91 -42.18 21.98 14.82
N SER A 92 -42.63 23.07 15.42
CA SER A 92 -42.30 23.45 16.79
C SER A 92 -43.53 23.93 17.57
N GLY A 93 -43.69 23.42 18.79
CA GLY A 93 -44.55 23.96 19.85
C GLY A 93 -43.77 24.81 20.86
N ASP A 94 -42.49 25.09 20.59
CA ASP A 94 -41.61 25.94 21.36
C ASP A 94 -41.38 27.29 20.61
N PRO A 95 -41.69 28.45 21.22
CA PRO A 95 -41.52 29.75 20.59
C PRO A 95 -40.05 30.13 20.29
N GLU A 96 -39.06 29.44 20.86
CA GLU A 96 -37.63 29.66 20.56
C GLU A 96 -37.19 29.06 19.21
N TYR A 97 -37.98 28.17 18.61
CA TYR A 97 -37.61 27.45 17.38
C TYR A 97 -38.67 27.62 16.29
N GLN A 98 -38.26 28.03 15.11
CA GLN A 98 -39.11 28.17 13.92
C GLN A 98 -38.89 27.01 12.94
N GLU A 99 -39.94 26.69 12.17
CA GLU A 99 -39.81 25.73 11.07
C GLU A 99 -38.75 26.24 10.09
N GLY A 100 -37.72 25.43 9.86
CA GLY A 100 -36.56 25.81 9.08
C GLY A 100 -35.27 25.99 9.88
N ASP A 101 -35.36 26.19 11.19
CA ASP A 101 -34.21 26.36 12.05
C ASP A 101 -33.33 25.11 12.08
N LEU A 102 -32.02 25.34 12.13
CA LEU A 102 -31.02 24.33 12.39
C LEU A 102 -30.50 24.60 13.81
N GLY A 103 -30.46 23.58 14.68
CA GLY A 103 -30.06 23.74 16.08
C GLY A 103 -28.75 24.54 16.28
N LYS A 104 -28.69 25.32 17.37
CA LYS A 104 -27.67 26.31 17.78
C LYS A 104 -26.38 26.35 16.93
N GLU A 105 -26.32 27.33 16.06
CA GLU A 105 -25.27 27.61 15.07
C GLU A 105 -23.83 27.76 15.62
N LYS A 106 -23.66 28.18 16.87
CA LYS A 106 -22.33 28.32 17.51
C LYS A 106 -21.74 27.01 18.03
N GLU A 107 -22.59 26.12 18.54
CA GLU A 107 -22.19 24.76 18.93
C GLU A 107 -21.93 23.92 17.68
N ARG A 108 -22.66 24.16 16.59
CA ARG A 108 -22.44 23.59 15.24
C ARG A 108 -21.01 23.82 14.72
N ASN A 109 -20.47 25.02 14.79
CA ASN A 109 -19.15 25.31 14.21
C ASN A 109 -18.01 24.72 15.05
N ALA A 110 -18.09 24.81 16.38
CA ALA A 110 -17.12 24.20 17.28
C ALA A 110 -17.19 22.66 17.24
N MET A 111 -18.39 22.08 17.20
CA MET A 111 -18.58 20.63 17.12
C MET A 111 -18.33 20.07 15.71
N MET A 112 -18.54 20.83 14.62
CA MET A 112 -18.11 20.41 13.29
C MET A 112 -16.59 20.50 13.13
N GLU A 113 -15.95 21.53 13.70
CA GLU A 113 -14.49 21.60 13.79
C GLU A 113 -13.91 20.42 14.59
N GLU A 114 -14.55 20.01 15.70
CA GLU A 114 -14.15 18.80 16.46
C GLU A 114 -14.54 17.48 15.76
N ALA A 115 -15.68 17.40 15.06
CA ALA A 115 -16.14 16.20 14.33
C ALA A 115 -15.37 15.94 13.03
N LEU A 116 -14.61 16.93 12.54
CA LEU A 116 -13.68 16.80 11.42
C LEU A 116 -12.32 16.23 11.84
N ILE A 117 -12.06 16.01 13.14
CA ILE A 117 -10.81 15.44 13.61
C ILE A 117 -10.96 13.94 13.78
N ILE A 118 -10.20 13.19 12.98
CA ILE A 118 -10.15 11.73 13.05
C ILE A 118 -8.85 11.26 13.73
N THR A 119 -8.85 10.04 14.25
CA THR A 119 -7.60 9.37 14.65
C THR A 119 -6.93 8.81 13.41
N ASN A 120 -5.72 9.27 13.10
CA ASN A 120 -4.86 8.71 12.06
C ASN A 120 -3.81 7.79 12.69
N ARG A 121 -3.87 6.49 12.38
CA ARG A 121 -2.87 5.52 12.82
C ARG A 121 -1.81 5.33 11.75
N SER A 122 -0.55 5.23 12.15
CA SER A 122 0.61 5.00 11.26
C SER A 122 1.67 4.12 11.91
N ILE A 123 2.47 3.45 11.09
CA ILE A 123 3.64 2.69 11.50
C ILE A 123 4.87 3.59 11.36
N VAL A 124 5.65 3.66 12.43
CA VAL A 124 6.93 4.39 12.48
C VAL A 124 8.03 3.50 13.05
N ILE A 125 9.29 3.84 12.80
CA ILE A 125 10.43 3.15 13.42
C ILE A 125 10.72 3.74 14.81
N LYS A 126 11.05 2.91 15.80
CA LYS A 126 11.44 3.33 17.15
C LYS A 126 12.87 3.83 17.23
N THR A 127 13.74 3.21 16.45
CA THR A 127 15.17 3.48 16.35
C THR A 127 15.61 3.21 14.92
N HIS A 128 16.81 3.66 14.56
CA HIS A 128 17.41 3.26 13.30
C HIS A 128 17.63 1.74 13.23
N ILE A 129 17.39 1.16 12.05
CA ILE A 129 17.50 -0.28 11.81
C ILE A 129 18.80 -0.58 11.09
N ASN A 130 19.81 -1.05 11.84
CA ASN A 130 21.09 -1.49 11.28
C ASN A 130 21.13 -3.02 11.26
N GLY A 131 21.06 -3.62 10.08
CA GLY A 131 21.02 -5.07 9.92
C GLY A 131 19.66 -5.57 9.43
N PHE A 132 19.29 -6.78 9.83
CA PHE A 132 17.97 -7.33 9.57
C PHE A 132 16.91 -6.59 10.41
N PRO A 133 15.79 -6.14 9.81
CA PRO A 133 14.69 -5.57 10.55
C PRO A 133 14.00 -6.64 11.40
N LYS A 134 13.44 -6.20 12.53
CA LYS A 134 12.57 -6.99 13.40
C LYS A 134 11.26 -6.24 13.61
N GLU A 135 10.18 -6.96 13.88
CA GLU A 135 8.88 -6.33 14.16
C GLU A 135 8.97 -5.35 15.34
N THR A 136 9.81 -5.67 16.33
CA THR A 136 10.04 -4.83 17.52
C THR A 136 10.65 -3.46 17.22
N ASP A 137 11.26 -3.29 16.04
CA ASP A 137 11.83 -2.01 15.58
C ASP A 137 10.74 -1.00 15.19
N PHE A 138 9.51 -1.48 14.98
CA PHE A 138 8.36 -0.68 14.59
C PHE A 138 7.41 -0.42 15.77
N GLN A 139 6.64 0.66 15.68
CA GLN A 139 5.52 0.93 16.57
C GLN A 139 4.36 1.56 15.84
N LEU A 140 3.15 1.31 16.34
CA LEU A 140 1.96 2.03 15.96
C LEU A 140 1.95 3.40 16.66
N LYS A 141 1.73 4.44 15.87
CA LYS A 141 1.58 5.83 16.29
C LYS A 141 0.17 6.28 15.93
N SER A 142 -0.53 6.91 16.87
CA SER A 142 -1.88 7.47 16.64
C SER A 142 -1.84 8.97 16.89
N GLU A 143 -2.33 9.74 15.93
CA GLU A 143 -2.39 11.20 16.01
C GLU A 143 -3.76 11.71 15.55
N ALA A 144 -4.17 12.86 16.08
CA ALA A 144 -5.36 13.55 15.60
C ALA A 144 -5.07 14.19 14.22
N LEU A 145 -5.95 13.95 13.25
CA LEU A 145 -5.87 14.51 11.91
C LEU A 145 -7.16 15.28 11.60
N PRO A 146 -7.11 16.62 11.51
CA PRO A 146 -8.21 17.42 11.00
C PRO A 146 -8.42 17.14 9.50
N LEU A 147 -9.67 16.89 9.11
CA LEU A 147 -10.09 16.70 7.73
C LEU A 147 -10.44 18.02 7.03
N ASN A 148 -10.45 19.14 7.75
CA ASN A 148 -10.62 20.45 7.12
C ASN A 148 -9.35 20.83 6.37
N VAL A 149 -9.50 21.05 5.06
CA VAL A 149 -8.42 21.55 4.22
C VAL A 149 -8.82 22.88 3.64
N GLU A 150 -8.01 23.91 3.89
CA GLU A 150 -8.26 25.26 3.39
C GLU A 150 -8.31 25.26 1.85
N PRO A 151 -9.40 25.76 1.22
CA PRO A 151 -9.47 25.89 -0.23
C PRO A 151 -8.31 26.71 -0.80
N GLY A 152 -7.68 26.21 -1.86
CA GLY A 152 -6.52 26.85 -2.49
C GLY A 152 -5.19 26.60 -1.77
N SER A 153 -5.17 25.87 -0.65
CA SER A 153 -3.93 25.52 0.04
C SER A 153 -3.09 24.47 -0.71
N GLY A 154 -3.67 23.78 -1.70
CA GLY A 154 -3.06 22.69 -2.44
C GLY A 154 -2.77 21.43 -1.62
N HIS A 155 -3.28 21.35 -0.39
CA HIS A 155 -3.20 20.13 0.42
C HIS A 155 -4.29 19.16 0.02
N VAL A 156 -4.00 17.86 0.11
CA VAL A 156 -4.96 16.79 -0.16
C VAL A 156 -4.84 15.73 0.93
N ILE A 157 -5.95 15.34 1.55
CA ILE A 157 -5.98 14.23 2.51
C ILE A 157 -6.49 12.99 1.79
N VAL A 158 -5.68 11.94 1.87
CA VAL A 158 -5.94 10.66 1.21
C VAL A 158 -6.16 9.61 2.28
N LYS A 159 -7.23 8.83 2.16
CA LYS A 159 -7.41 7.57 2.88
C LYS A 159 -6.72 6.46 2.10
N ASN A 160 -5.75 5.81 2.73
CA ASN A 160 -4.95 4.79 2.07
C ASN A 160 -5.76 3.49 1.94
N LEU A 161 -5.77 2.90 0.75
CA LEU A 161 -6.45 1.63 0.47
C LEU A 161 -5.43 0.49 0.42
N TYR A 162 -4.34 0.68 -0.33
CA TYR A 162 -3.28 -0.30 -0.50
C TYR A 162 -1.90 0.36 -0.46
N LEU A 163 -0.96 -0.31 0.19
CA LEU A 163 0.43 0.14 0.31
C LEU A 163 1.40 -0.91 -0.20
N SER A 164 2.40 -0.42 -0.93
CA SER A 164 3.57 -1.17 -1.36
C SER A 164 4.55 -1.30 -0.20
N ILE A 165 5.04 -2.52 0.05
CA ILE A 165 6.14 -2.79 0.97
C ILE A 165 7.36 -3.19 0.14
N ASP A 166 8.45 -2.42 0.24
CA ASP A 166 9.61 -2.53 -0.65
C ASP A 166 10.93 -2.64 0.11
N PRO A 167 11.86 -3.55 -0.29
CA PRO A 167 13.14 -3.73 0.40
C PRO A 167 13.99 -2.45 0.45
N ALA A 168 13.86 -1.58 -0.56
CA ALA A 168 14.61 -0.32 -0.65
C ALA A 168 14.33 0.61 0.53
N GLN A 169 13.17 0.50 1.19
CA GLN A 169 12.81 1.34 2.32
C GLN A 169 13.73 1.13 3.54
N LEU A 170 14.31 -0.06 3.72
CA LEU A 170 15.27 -0.33 4.80
C LEU A 170 16.47 0.62 4.74
N ASN A 171 16.93 0.94 3.54
CA ASN A 171 18.09 1.81 3.36
C ASN A 171 17.85 3.24 3.88
N ARG A 172 16.60 3.69 3.93
CA ARG A 172 16.21 4.98 4.53
C ARG A 172 16.05 4.88 6.05
N MET A 173 15.80 3.70 6.60
CA MET A 173 15.61 3.48 8.04
C MET A 173 16.93 3.29 8.81
N LYS A 174 18.04 3.07 8.13
CA LYS A 174 19.39 2.96 8.73
C LYS A 174 19.89 4.29 9.27
N SER A 175 20.79 4.22 10.24
CA SER A 175 21.52 5.41 10.72
C SER A 175 22.52 5.92 9.67
N TYR A 176 22.99 5.03 8.80
CA TYR A 176 23.78 5.37 7.62
C TYR A 176 23.54 4.32 6.51
N SER A 177 23.40 4.80 5.27
CA SER A 177 23.41 3.97 4.07
C SER A 177 24.05 4.75 2.92
N THR A 178 24.78 4.07 2.03
CA THR A 178 25.33 4.69 0.83
C THR A 178 24.26 5.37 -0.02
N SER A 179 23.04 4.82 -0.06
CA SER A 179 21.90 5.48 -0.74
C SER A 179 21.56 6.86 -0.18
N GLN A 180 21.85 7.14 1.11
CA GLN A 180 21.55 8.42 1.76
C GLN A 180 22.60 9.50 1.43
N SER A 181 23.80 9.11 1.00
CA SER A 181 24.90 10.02 0.67
C SER A 181 25.03 10.33 -0.82
N HIS A 182 24.23 9.69 -1.68
CA HIS A 182 24.24 9.95 -3.11
C HIS A 182 23.33 11.13 -3.49
N HIS A 183 23.96 12.28 -3.80
CA HIS A 183 23.28 13.48 -4.28
C HIS A 183 22.55 13.33 -5.63
N SER A 184 22.79 12.24 -6.35
CA SER A 184 22.16 11.93 -7.65
C SER A 184 20.78 11.28 -7.54
N ILE A 185 20.39 10.83 -6.34
CA ILE A 185 19.05 10.29 -6.09
C ILE A 185 18.15 11.47 -5.71
N GLN A 186 16.95 11.55 -6.28
CA GLN A 186 15.98 12.58 -5.92
C GLN A 186 15.86 12.65 -4.40
N ALA A 187 16.08 13.84 -3.82
CA ALA A 187 16.35 14.00 -2.39
C ALA A 187 15.30 13.31 -1.47
N ALA A 188 14.05 13.24 -1.90
CA ALA A 188 12.97 12.54 -1.18
C ALA A 188 13.14 11.01 -1.11
N ALA A 189 13.69 10.37 -2.15
CA ALA A 189 13.92 8.92 -2.20
C ALA A 189 15.19 8.48 -1.44
N ALA A 190 16.13 9.40 -1.21
CA ALA A 190 17.36 9.17 -0.44
C ALA A 190 17.28 9.66 1.02
N ALA A 191 16.27 10.46 1.37
CA ALA A 191 16.14 11.03 2.72
C ALA A 191 16.00 9.93 3.78
N ALA A 192 16.89 10.01 4.78
CA ALA A 192 16.83 9.17 5.96
C ALA A 192 15.52 9.41 6.72
N ILE A 193 14.91 8.32 7.18
CA ILE A 193 13.71 8.34 8.03
C ILE A 193 14.20 8.39 9.47
N ALA A 194 13.91 9.49 10.15
CA ALA A 194 14.22 9.63 11.57
C ALA A 194 13.25 8.78 12.41
N PRO A 195 13.69 8.24 13.56
CA PRO A 195 12.79 7.58 14.50
C PRO A 195 11.56 8.41 14.87
N GLY A 196 10.41 7.77 14.95
CA GLY A 196 9.11 8.40 15.20
C GLY A 196 8.50 9.17 14.02
N SER A 197 9.21 9.29 12.89
CA SER A 197 8.72 9.95 11.69
C SER A 197 7.92 9.00 10.80
N GLU A 198 7.06 9.58 9.95
CA GLU A 198 6.29 8.85 8.95
C GLU A 198 7.20 8.06 8.00
N ILE A 199 6.87 6.79 7.79
CA ILE A 199 7.41 5.99 6.70
C ILE A 199 6.51 6.18 5.50
N ARG A 200 7.07 6.38 4.30
CA ARG A 200 6.31 6.47 3.06
C ARG A 200 6.69 5.36 2.09
N GLY A 201 5.72 4.94 1.28
CA GLY A 201 5.92 4.06 0.15
C GLY A 201 4.82 4.27 -0.88
N HIS A 202 5.04 3.73 -2.08
CA HIS A 202 4.02 3.77 -3.14
C HIS A 202 2.70 3.16 -2.66
N GLY A 203 1.58 3.75 -3.04
CA GLY A 203 0.28 3.24 -2.67
C GLY A 203 -0.84 3.81 -3.52
N VAL A 204 -2.03 3.27 -3.29
CA VAL A 204 -3.29 3.72 -3.86
C VAL A 204 -4.23 4.10 -2.73
N GLY A 205 -4.90 5.23 -2.89
CA GLY A 205 -5.82 5.78 -1.90
C GLY A 205 -6.99 6.51 -2.53
N LYS A 206 -7.88 6.99 -1.67
CA LYS A 206 -9.06 7.77 -2.04
C LYS A 206 -9.02 9.13 -1.37
N VAL A 207 -9.25 10.20 -2.11
CA VAL A 207 -9.29 11.55 -1.56
C VAL A 207 -10.50 11.67 -0.64
N VAL A 208 -10.26 12.15 0.59
CA VAL A 208 -11.32 12.41 1.59
C VAL A 208 -11.50 13.89 1.90
N ALA A 209 -10.49 14.71 1.61
CA ALA A 209 -10.58 16.17 1.65
C ALA A 209 -9.52 16.79 0.73
N SER A 210 -9.83 17.92 0.10
CA SER A 210 -8.92 18.58 -0.82
C SER A 210 -9.06 20.10 -0.74
N GLY A 211 -7.93 20.78 -0.62
CA GLY A 211 -7.76 22.21 -0.90
C GLY A 211 -7.13 22.46 -2.27
N ASP A 212 -6.91 21.42 -3.07
CA ASP A 212 -6.38 21.50 -4.43
C ASP A 212 -7.53 21.34 -5.44
N PRO A 213 -7.78 22.30 -6.35
CA PRO A 213 -8.86 22.21 -7.32
C PRO A 213 -8.69 21.06 -8.33
N GLU A 214 -7.49 20.50 -8.48
CA GLU A 214 -7.28 19.33 -9.33
C GLU A 214 -7.92 18.07 -8.72
N PHE A 215 -8.10 17.99 -7.41
CA PHE A 215 -8.59 16.81 -6.70
C PHE A 215 -9.91 17.07 -5.98
N GLN A 216 -10.83 16.13 -6.05
CA GLN A 216 -12.11 16.18 -5.34
C GLN A 216 -12.28 14.94 -4.44
N GLU A 217 -13.12 15.05 -3.42
CA GLU A 217 -13.50 13.92 -2.58
C GLU A 217 -14.00 12.75 -3.43
N GLY A 218 -13.54 11.55 -3.10
CA GLY A 218 -13.88 10.32 -3.82
C GLY A 218 -12.95 9.97 -4.98
N ASP A 219 -12.09 10.88 -5.45
CA ASP A 219 -11.10 10.57 -6.47
C ASP A 219 -10.14 9.47 -6.00
N LEU A 220 -9.89 8.49 -6.87
CA LEU A 220 -8.80 7.53 -6.68
C LEU A 220 -7.48 8.17 -7.07
N VAL A 221 -6.45 7.93 -6.26
CA VAL A 221 -5.12 8.52 -6.43
C VAL A 221 -4.03 7.49 -6.19
N ALA A 222 -2.88 7.69 -6.82
CA ALA A 222 -1.66 6.92 -6.59
C ALA A 222 -0.49 7.85 -6.30
N GLY A 223 0.42 7.42 -5.43
CA GLY A 223 1.65 8.15 -5.10
C GLY A 223 2.37 7.62 -3.87
N GLU A 224 3.31 8.40 -3.35
CA GLU A 224 4.03 8.11 -2.10
C GLU A 224 3.16 8.42 -0.88
N LEU A 225 2.50 7.39 -0.36
CA LEU A 225 1.58 7.46 0.77
C LEU A 225 2.26 7.01 2.07
N THR A 226 1.83 7.57 3.19
CA THR A 226 2.30 7.16 4.52
C THR A 226 1.92 5.71 4.82
N TRP A 227 2.79 4.98 5.51
CA TRP A 227 2.45 3.72 6.16
C TRP A 227 1.47 3.97 7.31
N GLY A 228 0.22 4.23 6.95
CA GLY A 228 -0.83 4.66 7.85
C GLY A 228 -2.20 4.60 7.17
N GLU A 229 -3.23 4.97 7.92
CA GLU A 229 -4.61 4.98 7.44
C GLU A 229 -4.89 6.19 6.54
N TYR A 230 -4.29 7.34 6.87
CA TYR A 230 -4.43 8.57 6.12
C TYR A 230 -3.07 9.20 5.83
N CYS A 231 -2.98 9.88 4.70
CA CYS A 231 -1.81 10.62 4.25
C CYS A 231 -2.18 12.06 3.91
N LEU A 232 -1.51 13.02 4.56
CA LEU A 232 -1.57 14.42 4.16
C LEU A 232 -0.55 14.68 3.05
N MET A 233 -1.05 14.97 1.86
CA MET A 233 -0.27 15.40 0.71
C MET A 233 -0.14 16.92 0.74
N LYS A 234 1.10 17.40 0.60
CA LYS A 234 1.41 18.82 0.48
C LYS A 234 1.46 19.22 -1.00
N PRO A 235 1.32 20.51 -1.33
CA PRO A 235 1.52 20.99 -2.69
C PRO A 235 2.89 20.58 -3.25
N GLY A 236 2.92 20.22 -4.53
CA GLY A 236 4.18 19.91 -5.24
C GLY A 236 4.83 18.57 -4.85
N VAL A 237 4.12 17.67 -4.17
CA VAL A 237 4.61 16.31 -3.96
C VAL A 237 4.76 15.60 -5.31
N PHE A 238 5.97 15.14 -5.58
CA PHE A 238 6.28 14.43 -6.82
C PHE A 238 5.50 13.12 -6.90
N TYR A 239 5.01 12.81 -8.10
CA TYR A 239 4.36 11.54 -8.43
C TYR A 239 3.06 11.24 -7.68
N PHE A 240 2.33 12.28 -7.27
CA PHE A 240 0.95 12.16 -6.80
C PHE A 240 -0.01 12.51 -7.95
N ARG A 241 -0.89 11.57 -8.33
CA ARG A 241 -1.79 11.73 -9.48
C ARG A 241 -3.13 11.05 -9.26
N LYS A 242 -4.15 11.49 -9.99
CA LYS A 242 -5.38 10.71 -10.17
C LYS A 242 -5.07 9.36 -10.81
N LEU A 243 -5.78 8.36 -10.34
CA LEU A 243 -5.65 6.99 -10.81
C LEU A 243 -6.89 6.60 -11.60
N ASP A 244 -6.70 6.27 -12.87
CA ASP A 244 -7.65 5.46 -13.62
C ASP A 244 -7.34 3.99 -13.36
N SER A 245 -8.32 3.22 -12.83
CA SER A 245 -8.14 1.80 -12.57
C SER A 245 -7.95 0.99 -13.86
N MET A 246 -8.32 1.56 -15.02
CA MET A 246 -8.24 0.90 -16.33
C MET A 246 -9.00 -0.43 -16.39
N GLY A 247 -9.97 -0.63 -15.49
CA GLY A 247 -10.73 -1.88 -15.31
C GLY A 247 -9.94 -3.02 -14.66
N LEU A 248 -8.76 -2.74 -14.08
CA LEU A 248 -7.91 -3.72 -13.39
C LEU A 248 -8.00 -3.53 -11.87
N PRO A 249 -7.72 -4.58 -11.06
CA PRO A 249 -7.67 -4.47 -9.61
C PRO A 249 -6.73 -3.35 -9.14
N LEU A 250 -7.11 -2.63 -8.08
CA LEU A 250 -6.29 -1.54 -7.55
C LEU A 250 -4.90 -2.01 -7.07
N SER A 251 -4.79 -3.26 -6.60
CA SER A 251 -3.52 -3.88 -6.20
C SER A 251 -2.50 -3.92 -7.35
N CYS A 252 -2.96 -4.10 -8.60
CA CYS A 252 -2.09 -4.05 -9.77
C CYS A 252 -1.42 -2.68 -9.92
N HIS A 253 -2.10 -1.59 -9.54
CA HIS A 253 -1.56 -0.22 -9.55
C HIS A 253 -0.64 0.10 -8.37
N VAL A 254 -0.48 -0.84 -7.44
CA VAL A 254 0.54 -0.81 -6.38
C VAL A 254 1.75 -1.66 -6.76
N GLY A 255 1.54 -2.75 -7.49
CA GLY A 255 2.56 -3.70 -7.92
C GLY A 255 2.93 -3.58 -9.39
N THR A 256 2.29 -4.42 -10.22
CA THR A 256 2.67 -4.68 -11.61
C THR A 256 2.58 -3.47 -12.54
N LEU A 257 1.65 -2.54 -12.31
CA LEU A 257 1.49 -1.30 -13.08
C LEU A 257 2.15 -0.08 -12.41
N ALA A 258 2.90 -0.32 -11.34
CA ALA A 258 3.62 0.70 -10.59
C ALA A 258 5.14 0.56 -10.78
N TYR A 259 5.92 0.97 -9.77
CA TYR A 259 7.38 0.92 -9.80
C TYR A 259 7.92 -0.49 -10.06
N SER A 260 7.26 -1.56 -9.62
CA SER A 260 7.80 -2.91 -9.83
C SER A 260 7.78 -3.32 -11.31
N GLY A 261 6.68 -3.06 -12.02
CA GLY A 261 6.63 -3.32 -13.45
C GLY A 261 7.46 -2.34 -14.26
N MET A 262 7.46 -1.06 -13.90
CA MET A 262 8.28 -0.05 -14.58
C MET A 262 9.77 -0.37 -14.45
N THR A 263 10.22 -0.84 -13.28
CA THR A 263 11.60 -1.28 -13.05
C THR A 263 11.96 -2.50 -13.89
N ALA A 264 11.06 -3.48 -13.98
CA ALA A 264 11.25 -4.65 -14.83
C ALA A 264 11.36 -4.25 -16.32
N TYR A 265 10.45 -3.40 -16.79
CA TYR A 265 10.40 -2.93 -18.17
C TYR A 265 11.66 -2.14 -18.54
N ALA A 266 12.03 -1.13 -17.74
CA ALA A 266 13.23 -0.33 -17.97
C ALA A 266 14.50 -1.17 -17.93
N GLY A 267 14.65 -2.07 -16.95
CA GLY A 267 15.84 -2.93 -16.85
C GLY A 267 16.02 -3.85 -18.06
N LEU A 268 14.93 -4.39 -18.60
CA LEU A 268 14.99 -5.27 -19.78
C LEU A 268 15.17 -4.52 -21.09
N PHE A 269 14.31 -3.53 -21.35
CA PHE A 269 14.19 -2.92 -22.67
C PHE A 269 15.07 -1.68 -22.84
N GLU A 270 15.34 -0.92 -21.78
CA GLU A 270 16.14 0.30 -21.86
C GLU A 270 17.61 0.05 -21.45
N VAL A 271 17.82 -0.66 -20.33
CA VAL A 271 19.17 -0.93 -19.80
C VAL A 271 19.82 -2.08 -20.56
N CYS A 272 19.20 -3.25 -20.59
CA CYS A 272 19.77 -4.41 -21.27
C CYS A 272 19.50 -4.45 -22.77
N LYS A 273 18.47 -3.74 -23.24
CA LYS A 273 18.02 -3.74 -24.65
C LYS A 273 17.87 -5.17 -25.17
N VAL A 274 17.16 -5.99 -24.40
CA VAL A 274 16.98 -7.41 -24.65
C VAL A 274 16.47 -7.67 -26.06
N LYS A 275 16.98 -8.72 -26.71
CA LYS A 275 16.56 -9.11 -28.06
C LYS A 275 15.89 -10.46 -28.04
N LYS A 276 14.94 -10.66 -28.96
CA LYS A 276 14.31 -11.97 -29.20
C LYS A 276 15.37 -13.06 -29.40
N GLY A 277 15.18 -14.20 -28.75
CA GLY A 277 16.09 -15.36 -28.80
C GLY A 277 17.26 -15.30 -27.83
N GLU A 278 17.48 -14.18 -27.12
CA GLU A 278 18.52 -14.10 -26.09
C GLU A 278 18.16 -14.92 -24.84
N LYS A 279 19.20 -15.28 -24.08
CA LYS A 279 19.10 -16.04 -22.83
C LYS A 279 19.16 -15.10 -21.64
N VAL A 280 18.07 -15.07 -20.88
CA VAL A 280 17.85 -14.14 -19.77
C VAL A 280 17.88 -14.92 -18.46
N PHE A 281 18.75 -14.52 -17.55
CA PHE A 281 18.75 -14.96 -16.16
C PHE A 281 18.11 -13.88 -15.28
N VAL A 282 17.23 -14.29 -14.36
CA VAL A 282 16.59 -13.39 -13.39
C VAL A 282 16.85 -13.93 -11.99
N SER A 283 17.49 -13.14 -11.12
CA SER A 283 17.63 -13.49 -9.70
C SER A 283 16.46 -12.95 -8.88
N ALA A 284 16.15 -13.62 -7.76
CA ALA A 284 14.93 -13.37 -6.99
C ALA A 284 13.66 -13.37 -7.88
N ALA A 285 13.61 -14.32 -8.81
CA ALA A 285 12.66 -14.32 -9.92
C ALA A 285 11.19 -14.46 -9.49
N ALA A 286 10.92 -15.03 -8.32
CA ALA A 286 9.57 -15.11 -7.77
C ALA A 286 9.19 -13.88 -6.91
N GLY A 287 10.04 -12.86 -6.84
CA GLY A 287 9.78 -11.62 -6.10
C GLY A 287 9.06 -10.56 -6.93
N SER A 288 8.91 -9.37 -6.35
CA SER A 288 8.13 -8.26 -6.91
C SER A 288 8.49 -7.90 -8.36
N VAL A 289 9.76 -7.60 -8.64
CA VAL A 289 10.23 -7.20 -9.98
C VAL A 289 10.51 -8.42 -10.84
N GLY A 290 11.10 -9.47 -10.25
CA GLY A 290 11.57 -10.65 -10.97
C GLY A 290 10.46 -11.41 -11.73
N HIS A 291 9.27 -11.54 -11.13
CA HIS A 291 8.19 -12.30 -11.77
C HIS A 291 7.64 -11.57 -12.98
N ILE A 292 7.69 -10.24 -12.99
CA ILE A 292 7.30 -9.40 -14.11
C ILE A 292 8.39 -9.43 -15.18
N ALA A 293 9.65 -9.24 -14.79
CA ALA A 293 10.79 -9.25 -15.72
C ALA A 293 10.88 -10.57 -16.51
N GLY A 294 10.74 -11.71 -15.83
CA GLY A 294 10.76 -12.99 -16.53
C GLY A 294 9.63 -13.16 -17.54
N GLN A 295 8.40 -12.77 -17.17
CA GLN A 295 7.26 -12.84 -18.07
C GLN A 295 7.40 -11.88 -19.26
N LEU A 296 7.87 -10.65 -19.06
CA LEU A 296 8.16 -9.71 -20.15
C LEU A 296 9.23 -10.27 -21.10
N ALA A 297 10.30 -10.87 -20.57
CA ALA A 297 11.33 -11.52 -21.38
C ALA A 297 10.78 -12.73 -22.17
N LYS A 298 9.93 -13.56 -21.53
CA LYS A 298 9.23 -14.69 -22.20
C LYS A 298 8.33 -14.19 -23.33
N LEU A 299 7.53 -13.16 -23.08
CA LEU A 299 6.64 -12.55 -24.07
C LEU A 299 7.43 -11.88 -25.21
N HIS A 300 8.65 -11.42 -24.94
CA HIS A 300 9.60 -10.94 -25.95
C HIS A 300 10.29 -12.06 -26.75
N GLY A 301 10.02 -13.33 -26.43
CA GLY A 301 10.57 -14.50 -27.13
C GLY A 301 11.99 -14.87 -26.70
N CYS A 302 12.33 -14.66 -25.43
CA CYS A 302 13.61 -15.06 -24.84
C CYS A 302 13.52 -16.47 -24.22
N TYR A 303 14.68 -17.09 -24.03
CA TYR A 303 14.85 -18.21 -23.11
C TYR A 303 15.13 -17.66 -21.71
N VAL A 304 14.33 -18.01 -20.71
CA VAL A 304 14.35 -17.38 -19.39
C VAL A 304 14.51 -18.41 -18.29
N VAL A 305 15.53 -18.22 -17.44
CA VAL A 305 15.74 -19.01 -16.22
C VAL A 305 15.69 -18.12 -14.99
N GLY A 306 15.03 -18.60 -13.94
CA GLY A 306 14.89 -17.88 -12.68
C GLY A 306 15.58 -18.57 -11.50
N SER A 307 16.10 -17.82 -10.55
CA SER A 307 16.46 -18.36 -9.23
C SER A 307 15.50 -17.86 -8.14
N ALA A 308 15.13 -18.76 -7.24
CA ALA A 308 14.30 -18.47 -6.07
C ALA A 308 14.78 -19.23 -4.83
N GLY A 309 14.26 -18.90 -3.64
CA GLY A 309 14.79 -19.41 -2.37
C GLY A 309 14.05 -20.60 -1.75
N THR A 310 13.12 -21.21 -2.48
CA THR A 310 12.26 -22.34 -2.03
C THR A 310 11.77 -23.13 -3.25
N THR A 311 11.50 -24.43 -3.09
CA THR A 311 10.91 -25.29 -4.13
C THR A 311 9.56 -24.78 -4.64
N GLU A 312 8.66 -24.32 -3.76
CA GLU A 312 7.35 -23.76 -4.16
C GLU A 312 7.48 -22.59 -5.15
N LYS A 313 8.40 -21.66 -4.88
CA LYS A 313 8.71 -20.56 -5.79
C LYS A 313 9.30 -21.03 -7.13
N VAL A 314 10.10 -22.10 -7.13
CA VAL A 314 10.64 -22.69 -8.36
C VAL A 314 9.52 -23.30 -9.21
N GLU A 315 8.60 -24.02 -8.58
CA GLU A 315 7.42 -24.58 -9.24
C GLU A 315 6.50 -23.49 -9.80
N LEU A 316 6.30 -22.40 -9.06
CA LEU A 316 5.56 -21.23 -9.53
C LEU A 316 6.17 -20.63 -10.79
N LEU A 317 7.51 -20.48 -10.82
CA LEU A 317 8.23 -19.90 -11.95
C LEU A 317 8.05 -20.74 -13.23
N LYS A 318 8.25 -22.05 -13.13
CA LYS A 318 8.16 -22.98 -14.27
C LYS A 318 6.72 -23.23 -14.70
N GLY A 319 5.80 -23.30 -13.75
CA GLY A 319 4.39 -23.56 -13.99
C GLY A 319 3.65 -22.30 -14.40
N LYS A 320 3.23 -21.50 -13.42
CA LYS A 320 2.30 -20.37 -13.64
C LYS A 320 2.92 -19.22 -14.44
N LEU A 321 4.22 -18.99 -14.29
CA LEU A 321 4.91 -17.83 -14.87
C LEU A 321 5.64 -18.14 -16.19
N GLY A 322 5.66 -19.41 -16.61
CA GLY A 322 6.15 -19.81 -17.93
C GLY A 322 7.66 -19.65 -18.14
N PHE A 323 8.47 -19.62 -17.07
CA PHE A 323 9.93 -19.68 -17.20
C PHE A 323 10.33 -21.02 -17.82
N ASP A 324 11.36 -21.03 -18.66
CA ASP A 324 11.85 -22.25 -19.30
C ASP A 324 12.50 -23.19 -18.27
N ASP A 325 13.18 -22.62 -17.28
CA ASP A 325 13.67 -23.36 -16.13
C ASP A 325 13.79 -22.47 -14.88
N ALA A 326 13.96 -23.09 -13.71
CA ALA A 326 14.26 -22.40 -12.47
C ALA A 326 14.93 -23.34 -11.46
N PHE A 327 15.65 -22.76 -10.50
CA PHE A 327 16.32 -23.52 -9.44
C PHE A 327 16.26 -22.83 -8.07
N ASN A 328 16.35 -23.63 -7.01
CA ASN A 328 16.39 -23.13 -5.64
C ASN A 328 17.85 -22.83 -5.26
N TYR A 329 18.26 -21.56 -5.25
CA TYR A 329 19.66 -21.20 -5.02
C TYR A 329 20.20 -21.64 -3.65
N LYS A 330 19.33 -21.92 -2.66
CA LYS A 330 19.73 -22.38 -1.32
C LYS A 330 20.13 -23.85 -1.27
N GLU A 331 19.74 -24.63 -2.27
CA GLU A 331 20.04 -26.08 -2.37
C GLU A 331 21.28 -26.36 -3.23
N GLU A 332 21.84 -25.31 -3.83
CA GLU A 332 22.95 -25.42 -4.78
C GLU A 332 24.28 -25.17 -4.08
N ALA A 333 25.20 -26.13 -4.19
CA ALA A 333 26.53 -26.01 -3.59
C ALA A 333 27.50 -25.13 -4.40
N ASP A 334 27.28 -25.00 -5.72
CA ASP A 334 28.11 -24.21 -6.64
C ASP A 334 27.23 -23.50 -7.67
N LEU A 335 26.95 -22.22 -7.43
CA LEU A 335 26.12 -21.40 -8.30
C LEU A 335 26.70 -21.25 -9.72
N LYS A 336 28.04 -21.29 -9.90
CA LYS A 336 28.66 -21.21 -11.23
C LYS A 336 28.36 -22.47 -12.05
N ALA A 337 28.48 -23.64 -11.43
CA ALA A 337 28.16 -24.91 -12.06
C ALA A 337 26.65 -25.04 -12.35
N THR A 338 25.81 -24.64 -11.41
CA THR A 338 24.35 -24.63 -11.57
C THR A 338 23.93 -23.75 -12.75
N LEU A 339 24.43 -22.52 -12.84
CA LEU A 339 24.13 -21.63 -13.97
C LEU A 339 24.61 -22.21 -15.29
N ARG A 340 25.77 -22.86 -15.35
CA ARG A 340 26.25 -23.53 -16.57
C ARG A 340 25.32 -24.66 -17.03
N LYS A 341 24.73 -25.40 -16.10
CA LYS A 341 23.75 -26.47 -16.40
C LYS A 341 22.49 -25.91 -17.05
N HIS A 342 21.95 -24.81 -16.54
CA HIS A 342 20.75 -24.17 -17.08
C HIS A 342 21.02 -23.29 -18.31
N PHE A 343 22.27 -22.85 -18.48
CA PHE A 343 22.75 -22.04 -19.61
C PHE A 343 23.98 -22.69 -20.26
N PRO A 344 23.83 -23.85 -20.93
CA PRO A 344 24.95 -24.53 -21.60
C PRO A 344 25.59 -23.68 -22.72
N HIS A 345 24.87 -22.66 -23.19
CA HIS A 345 25.32 -21.70 -24.19
C HIS A 345 25.43 -20.27 -23.63
N GLY A 346 25.70 -20.14 -22.33
CA GLY A 346 25.93 -18.88 -21.61
C GLY A 346 24.70 -17.98 -21.44
N ILE A 347 24.90 -16.86 -20.74
CA ILE A 347 23.86 -15.88 -20.39
C ILE A 347 24.08 -14.59 -21.19
N ASP A 348 23.04 -14.12 -21.89
CA ASP A 348 23.11 -12.87 -22.66
C ASP A 348 22.65 -11.68 -21.79
N VAL A 349 21.59 -11.84 -21.02
CA VAL A 349 21.05 -10.82 -20.10
C VAL A 349 20.98 -11.37 -18.70
N TYR A 350 21.45 -10.61 -17.72
CA TYR A 350 21.20 -10.89 -16.30
C TYR A 350 20.43 -9.71 -15.68
N PHE A 351 19.22 -9.98 -15.20
CA PHE A 351 18.47 -9.05 -14.36
C PHE A 351 18.80 -9.32 -12.89
N ASP A 352 19.65 -8.48 -12.30
CA ASP A 352 20.21 -8.69 -10.97
C ASP A 352 19.43 -7.94 -9.89
N SER A 353 18.75 -8.69 -9.02
CA SER A 353 18.07 -8.17 -7.83
C SER A 353 18.76 -8.56 -6.52
N VAL A 354 19.85 -9.33 -6.58
CA VAL A 354 20.45 -10.01 -5.41
C VAL A 354 21.85 -9.52 -5.11
N GLY A 355 22.71 -9.33 -6.12
CA GLY A 355 24.13 -9.04 -5.93
C GLY A 355 24.92 -10.23 -5.40
N GLY A 356 26.00 -9.95 -4.66
CA GLY A 356 26.83 -10.95 -3.99
C GLY A 356 27.35 -12.09 -4.89
N GLU A 357 27.34 -13.31 -4.37
CA GLU A 357 27.85 -14.50 -5.06
C GLU A 357 27.07 -14.83 -6.35
N MET A 358 25.77 -14.54 -6.38
CA MET A 358 24.95 -14.78 -7.57
C MET A 358 25.40 -13.90 -8.74
N LEU A 359 25.78 -12.65 -8.50
CA LEU A 359 26.33 -11.77 -9.53
C LEU A 359 27.65 -12.31 -10.09
N GLU A 360 28.55 -12.78 -9.23
CA GLU A 360 29.81 -13.38 -9.68
C GLU A 360 29.59 -14.66 -10.50
N ALA A 361 28.64 -15.49 -10.07
CA ALA A 361 28.29 -16.71 -10.77
C ALA A 361 27.67 -16.43 -12.14
N ALA A 362 26.81 -15.42 -12.22
CA ALA A 362 26.23 -14.96 -13.47
C ALA A 362 27.31 -14.44 -14.42
N VAL A 363 28.12 -13.47 -13.98
CA VAL A 363 29.20 -12.87 -14.81
C VAL A 363 30.15 -13.94 -15.36
N ALA A 364 30.53 -14.94 -14.57
CA ALA A 364 31.39 -16.05 -15.02
C ALA A 364 30.76 -16.90 -16.15
N ASN A 365 29.43 -16.93 -16.25
CA ASN A 365 28.66 -17.68 -17.25
C ASN A 365 28.07 -16.78 -18.36
N MET A 366 28.41 -15.48 -18.40
CA MET A 366 27.89 -14.58 -19.43
C MET A 366 28.56 -14.77 -20.79
N ASN A 367 27.80 -14.52 -21.86
CA ASN A 367 28.31 -14.50 -23.22
C ASN A 367 29.08 -13.21 -23.53
N LEU A 368 29.76 -13.21 -24.69
CA LEU A 368 30.32 -12.00 -25.26
C LEU A 368 29.22 -10.93 -25.42
N PHE A 369 29.52 -9.70 -25.01
CA PHE A 369 28.60 -8.55 -25.02
C PHE A 369 27.36 -8.73 -24.14
N GLY A 370 27.41 -9.64 -23.16
CA GLY A 370 26.30 -9.80 -22.23
C GLY A 370 26.08 -8.54 -21.39
N ARG A 371 24.85 -8.35 -20.89
CA ARG A 371 24.44 -7.16 -20.14
C ARG A 371 23.80 -7.52 -18.81
N VAL A 372 24.19 -6.79 -17.77
CA VAL A 372 23.62 -6.90 -16.42
C VAL A 372 22.86 -5.62 -16.11
N ALA A 373 21.55 -5.75 -15.86
CA ALA A 373 20.75 -4.71 -15.24
C ALA A 373 20.83 -4.89 -13.73
N ALA A 374 21.69 -4.10 -13.07
CA ALA A 374 21.83 -4.10 -11.62
C ALA A 374 20.67 -3.32 -10.99
N CYS A 375 19.54 -4.01 -10.80
CA CYS A 375 18.29 -3.48 -10.25
C CYS A 375 18.36 -3.31 -8.73
N GLY A 376 18.99 -4.26 -8.03
CA GLY A 376 19.08 -4.27 -6.59
C GLY A 376 20.11 -5.27 -6.08
N ALA A 377 20.52 -5.11 -4.83
CA ALA A 377 21.50 -5.98 -4.19
C ALA A 377 20.97 -6.38 -2.80
N ILE A 378 19.79 -7.01 -2.76
CA ILE A 378 19.08 -7.26 -1.48
C ILE A 378 19.91 -8.09 -0.50
N SER A 379 20.79 -8.96 -0.99
CA SER A 379 21.70 -9.74 -0.13
C SER A 379 22.69 -8.89 0.66
N GLU A 380 22.97 -7.67 0.18
CA GLU A 380 23.92 -6.74 0.78
C GLU A 380 23.23 -5.70 1.68
N TYR A 381 21.90 -5.61 1.66
CA TYR A 381 21.16 -4.56 2.37
C TYR A 381 21.24 -4.69 3.89
N THR A 382 21.34 -5.90 4.45
CA THR A 382 21.43 -6.08 5.90
C THR A 382 22.88 -6.07 6.42
N GLY A 383 23.86 -5.82 5.55
CA GLY A 383 25.29 -5.71 5.93
C GLY A 383 25.96 -7.05 6.31
N SER A 384 25.21 -8.15 6.36
CA SER A 384 25.75 -9.50 6.61
C SER A 384 26.22 -10.21 5.33
N GLY A 385 25.84 -9.70 4.16
CA GLY A 385 26.15 -10.30 2.87
C GLY A 385 27.58 -10.01 2.42
N ARG A 386 28.19 -10.99 1.75
CA ARG A 386 29.45 -10.80 1.03
C ARG A 386 29.17 -9.91 -0.20
N LYS A 387 29.89 -8.79 -0.31
CA LYS A 387 29.84 -7.94 -1.50
C LYS A 387 30.33 -8.69 -2.73
N ALA A 388 29.69 -8.45 -3.87
CA ALA A 388 30.16 -9.01 -5.13
C ALA A 388 31.55 -8.49 -5.52
N ALA A 389 32.39 -9.38 -6.03
CA ALA A 389 33.71 -9.16 -6.60
C ALA A 389 33.84 -9.97 -7.90
N PRO A 390 33.13 -9.58 -8.98
CA PRO A 390 33.22 -10.26 -10.27
C PRO A 390 34.66 -10.20 -10.82
N ASP A 391 35.03 -11.22 -11.59
CA ASP A 391 36.32 -11.24 -12.29
C ASP A 391 36.32 -10.17 -13.39
N MET A 392 37.00 -9.05 -13.12
CA MET A 392 37.04 -7.93 -14.05
C MET A 392 37.83 -8.23 -15.32
N VAL A 393 38.72 -9.23 -15.31
CA VAL A 393 39.40 -9.70 -16.51
C VAL A 393 38.37 -10.35 -17.44
N GLU A 394 37.48 -11.19 -16.90
CA GLU A 394 36.35 -11.75 -17.66
C GLU A 394 35.39 -10.65 -18.15
N VAL A 395 35.09 -9.63 -17.34
CA VAL A 395 34.25 -8.49 -17.77
C VAL A 395 34.87 -7.79 -18.99
N ILE A 396 36.18 -7.50 -18.94
CA ILE A 396 36.91 -6.86 -20.05
C ILE A 396 36.91 -7.77 -21.28
N TYR A 397 37.36 -9.02 -21.13
CA TYR A 397 37.52 -9.92 -22.26
C TYR A 397 36.19 -10.39 -22.80
N ARG A 398 35.08 -10.39 -22.07
CA ARG A 398 33.75 -10.67 -22.63
C ARG A 398 32.99 -9.41 -23.02
N ARG A 399 33.53 -8.22 -22.75
CA ARG A 399 32.87 -6.92 -22.99
C ARG A 399 31.50 -6.84 -22.33
N ILE A 400 31.43 -7.32 -21.09
CA ILE A 400 30.18 -7.33 -20.32
C ILE A 400 29.89 -5.90 -19.86
N GLN A 401 28.65 -5.47 -20.04
CA GLN A 401 28.14 -4.23 -19.47
C GLN A 401 27.45 -4.54 -18.15
N ILE A 402 27.87 -3.89 -17.06
CA ILE A 402 27.19 -3.94 -15.77
C ILE A 402 26.69 -2.52 -15.47
N GLN A 403 25.37 -2.33 -15.47
CA GLN A 403 24.76 -1.01 -15.32
C GLN A 403 23.71 -1.02 -14.23
N GLY A 404 23.93 -0.17 -13.21
CA GLY A 404 22.89 0.20 -12.26
C GLY A 404 21.91 1.20 -12.86
N PHE A 405 20.67 1.19 -12.38
CA PHE A 405 19.62 2.08 -12.87
C PHE A 405 18.59 2.35 -11.78
N LEU A 406 17.88 3.48 -11.89
CA LEU A 406 16.79 3.84 -10.99
C LEU A 406 15.51 4.08 -11.80
N CYS A 407 14.39 3.52 -11.35
CA CYS A 407 13.11 3.62 -12.05
C CYS A 407 12.68 5.06 -12.42
N PRO A 408 12.89 6.09 -11.58
CA PRO A 408 12.52 7.47 -11.92
C PRO A 408 13.20 8.02 -13.18
N ASP A 409 14.38 7.52 -13.55
CA ASP A 409 15.13 7.99 -14.73
C ASP A 409 14.46 7.56 -16.05
N PHE A 410 13.53 6.60 -16.00
CA PHE A 410 12.89 6.01 -17.18
C PHE A 410 11.42 6.42 -17.34
N LEU A 411 10.94 7.42 -16.59
CA LEU A 411 9.53 7.83 -16.69
C LEU A 411 9.12 8.30 -18.10
N SER A 412 10.07 8.63 -18.98
CA SER A 412 9.82 8.92 -20.40
C SER A 412 9.20 7.76 -21.17
N VAL A 413 9.45 6.50 -20.77
CA VAL A 413 8.87 5.31 -21.41
C VAL A 413 7.66 4.74 -20.64
N HIS A 414 7.13 5.49 -19.65
CA HIS A 414 6.01 5.03 -18.82
C HIS A 414 4.75 4.74 -19.65
N SER A 415 4.46 5.51 -20.69
CA SER A 415 3.32 5.26 -21.58
C SER A 415 3.43 3.91 -22.29
N ASP A 416 4.62 3.59 -22.80
CA ASP A 416 4.88 2.37 -23.55
C ASP A 416 4.80 1.16 -22.61
N PHE A 417 5.37 1.30 -21.41
CA PHE A 417 5.24 0.34 -20.32
C PHE A 417 3.77 0.05 -19.97
N ILE A 418 2.97 1.08 -19.69
CA ILE A 418 1.56 0.90 -19.32
C ILE A 418 0.79 0.24 -20.46
N SER A 419 0.99 0.69 -21.70
CA SER A 419 0.32 0.11 -22.87
C SER A 419 0.64 -1.38 -23.02
N ALA A 420 1.92 -1.74 -23.03
CA ALA A 420 2.33 -3.14 -23.23
C ALA A 420 1.87 -4.04 -22.08
N THR A 421 1.98 -3.56 -20.85
CA THR A 421 1.72 -4.37 -19.65
C THR A 421 0.23 -4.56 -19.39
N CYS A 422 -0.60 -3.53 -19.59
CA CYS A 422 -2.04 -3.64 -19.41
C CYS A 422 -2.67 -4.62 -20.39
N ASP A 423 -2.23 -4.61 -21.65
CA ASP A 423 -2.74 -5.53 -22.67
C ASP A 423 -2.42 -6.98 -22.32
N HIS A 424 -1.21 -7.25 -21.81
CA HIS A 424 -0.82 -8.59 -21.34
C HIS A 424 -1.59 -9.06 -20.12
N LEU A 425 -1.88 -8.17 -19.16
CA LEU A 425 -2.73 -8.49 -18.00
C LEU A 425 -4.16 -8.80 -18.42
N ARG A 426 -4.77 -7.94 -19.25
CA ARG A 426 -6.16 -8.13 -19.72
C ARG A 426 -6.32 -9.37 -20.58
N SER A 427 -5.33 -9.69 -21.41
CA SER A 427 -5.35 -10.89 -22.24
C SER A 427 -4.86 -12.14 -21.52
N GLU A 428 -4.64 -12.08 -20.20
CA GLU A 428 -4.14 -13.18 -19.36
C GLU A 428 -2.82 -13.80 -19.85
N LYS A 429 -2.04 -13.06 -20.65
CA LYS A 429 -0.71 -13.46 -21.12
C LYS A 429 0.37 -13.22 -20.07
N MET A 430 0.06 -12.40 -19.08
CA MET A 430 0.88 -12.13 -17.92
C MET A 430 0.03 -12.21 -16.66
N VAL A 431 0.62 -12.78 -15.62
CA VAL A 431 0.01 -12.94 -14.30
C VAL A 431 0.70 -12.00 -13.33
N SER A 432 -0.09 -11.21 -12.61
CA SER A 432 0.38 -10.50 -11.42
C SER A 432 0.40 -11.48 -10.23
N VAL A 433 1.55 -11.59 -9.57
CA VAL A 433 1.69 -12.39 -8.35
C VAL A 433 1.81 -11.43 -7.17
N GLU A 434 0.82 -11.48 -6.28
CA GLU A 434 0.66 -10.56 -5.17
C GLU A 434 0.57 -11.36 -3.86
N ASP A 435 1.29 -10.90 -2.84
CA ASP A 435 1.23 -11.37 -1.47
C ASP A 435 0.58 -10.25 -0.64
N ILE A 436 -0.73 -10.36 -0.44
CA ILE A 436 -1.55 -9.31 0.16
C ILE A 436 -1.86 -9.67 1.60
N SER A 437 -1.30 -8.88 2.53
CA SER A 437 -1.70 -8.90 3.94
C SER A 437 -2.78 -7.83 4.20
N THR A 438 -3.55 -7.99 5.28
CA THR A 438 -4.64 -7.07 5.63
C THR A 438 -4.39 -6.40 6.97
N GLY A 439 -4.65 -5.10 7.03
CA GLY A 439 -4.55 -4.29 8.25
C GLY A 439 -3.19 -3.60 8.38
N LEU A 440 -3.22 -2.38 8.92
CA LEU A 440 -2.03 -1.57 9.16
C LEU A 440 -0.99 -2.30 10.03
N GLU A 441 -1.48 -3.11 10.97
CA GLU A 441 -0.71 -3.88 11.94
C GLU A 441 0.13 -4.98 11.28
N SER A 442 -0.19 -5.40 10.05
CA SER A 442 0.58 -6.44 9.33
C SER A 442 1.86 -5.90 8.69
N ILE A 443 1.97 -4.58 8.50
CA ILE A 443 3.11 -3.94 7.80
C ILE A 443 4.47 -4.40 8.35
N PRO A 444 4.74 -4.36 9.67
CA PRO A 444 6.04 -4.77 10.21
C PRO A 444 6.41 -6.21 9.85
N LEU A 445 5.47 -7.15 10.01
CA LEU A 445 5.67 -8.56 9.69
C LEU A 445 5.92 -8.75 8.20
N SER A 446 5.11 -8.14 7.34
CA SER A 446 5.27 -8.19 5.89
C SER A 446 6.63 -7.63 5.45
N PHE A 447 7.09 -6.53 6.06
CA PHE A 447 8.39 -5.94 5.77
C PHE A 447 9.56 -6.82 6.21
N VAL A 448 9.50 -7.40 7.41
CA VAL A 448 10.50 -8.35 7.89
C VAL A 448 10.57 -9.59 6.99
N GLY A 449 9.41 -10.09 6.54
CA GLY A 449 9.30 -11.24 5.65
C GLY A 449 10.05 -11.08 4.32
N LEU A 450 10.17 -9.86 3.79
CA LEU A 450 10.94 -9.58 2.57
C LEU A 450 12.41 -10.03 2.68
N PHE A 451 13.04 -9.79 3.83
CA PHE A 451 14.47 -10.08 4.04
C PHE A 451 14.74 -11.54 4.38
N HIS A 452 13.70 -12.30 4.75
CA HIS A 452 13.76 -13.75 4.91
C HIS A 452 13.27 -14.50 3.67
N GLY A 453 12.76 -13.77 2.66
CA GLY A 453 12.23 -14.33 1.44
C GLY A 453 10.96 -15.15 1.69
N SER A 454 10.12 -14.75 2.64
CA SER A 454 8.84 -15.41 2.93
C SER A 454 7.77 -15.08 1.88
N ASN A 455 7.85 -13.90 1.26
CA ASN A 455 6.84 -13.43 0.31
C ASN A 455 6.91 -14.13 -1.05
N ILE A 456 5.77 -14.31 -1.70
CA ILE A 456 5.67 -14.79 -3.08
C ILE A 456 5.06 -13.68 -3.94
N GLY A 457 5.84 -13.11 -4.86
CA GLY A 457 5.43 -11.96 -5.67
C GLY A 457 5.58 -10.62 -4.94
N LYS A 458 4.72 -9.65 -5.29
CA LYS A 458 4.71 -8.30 -4.73
C LYS A 458 4.04 -8.30 -3.36
N THR A 459 4.77 -7.89 -2.32
CA THR A 459 4.19 -7.66 -0.99
C THR A 459 3.38 -6.37 -0.95
N ILE A 460 2.09 -6.51 -0.65
CA ILE A 460 1.12 -5.42 -0.56
C ILE A 460 0.42 -5.54 0.79
N VAL A 461 0.10 -4.41 1.41
CA VAL A 461 -0.80 -4.38 2.55
C VAL A 461 -2.07 -3.64 2.18
N GLN A 462 -3.21 -4.30 2.31
CA GLN A 462 -4.52 -3.69 2.22
C GLN A 462 -4.85 -3.03 3.57
N ILE A 463 -4.95 -1.70 3.54
CA ILE A 463 -5.23 -0.87 4.72
C ILE A 463 -6.73 -0.70 4.93
N ALA A 464 -7.48 -0.49 3.85
CA ALA A 464 -8.93 -0.35 3.88
C ALA A 464 -9.57 -0.98 2.64
N VAL A 465 -10.83 -1.34 2.76
CA VAL A 465 -11.70 -1.64 1.62
C VAL A 465 -12.23 -0.30 1.08
N GLU A 466 -12.40 -0.23 -0.24
CA GLU A 466 -12.87 0.97 -0.98
C GLU A 466 -14.19 1.56 -0.48
#